data_AF-A0A7X1TX12-F1
#
_entry.id   AF-A0A7X1TX12-F1
#
_cell.length_a   1.000
_cell.length_b   1.000
_cell.length_c   1.000
_cell.angle_alpha   90.00
_cell.angle_beta   90.00
_cell.angle_gamma   90.00
#
_symmetry.space_group_name_H-M   'P 1'
#
loop_
_entity.id
_entity.type
_entity.pdbx_description
1 polymer ?
#
loop_
_entity_poly.entity_id
_entity_poly.type
_entity_poly.pdbx_seq_one_letter_code
_entity_poly.pdbx_strand_id
1 'polypeptide(L)'
;MILPPWHRTKIVCTLGPATDAPGVLGKLIAAGMDVARINMSHGSHAEHVARIRAVRLLGLRMEQPVAVLADLPGPKFRLGPIANGSRRLEEGAAISLASTAGDSEATLPVRNPELLHALRAGETVFLADGAVELRVTGRETDSVQCEVAIGGTVRSGSGINVPESRLEALIPTDDDRRHLAFALAQDVDWVGVSFVQSAEDIARVRACIDTEHPPLLMAKIEKRQALANLDAIVAAADGVMVARGDLGVETDLAHIAIVQKRIIAVANAQARPVVTATQMLESMIEHEHPTRAEVADVANAVLDGTDAVMLSGETAIGRHPVEAVAIMARVLRATEAQHPAAKVDRSGQIGNSIALAAAELAERMQARAVVATAHEFGVAAALASTRPQLPLVIVSDTQRCTRALALVRAVAPLQSGCDPRPDRNLTQARDWLYARRLARPGDKVVLLFASSSDQRDADTIQVAVLD
;
A
#
# COMPACT_ATOMS: atom_id res chain seq x y z
N MET A 1 20.71 -6.09 21.20
CA MET A 1 19.77 -6.24 20.07
C MET A 1 20.14 -5.17 19.05
N ILE A 2 20.46 -5.55 17.81
CA ILE A 2 20.74 -4.58 16.74
C ILE A 2 19.39 -4.02 16.30
N LEU A 3 19.16 -2.71 16.46
CA LEU A 3 17.93 -2.08 16.00
C LEU A 3 17.85 -2.12 14.47
N PRO A 4 16.65 -2.24 13.89
CA PRO A 4 16.49 -2.18 12.44
C PRO A 4 17.02 -0.85 11.91
N PRO A 5 17.65 -0.85 10.73
CA PRO A 5 18.14 0.37 10.11
C PRO A 5 16.96 1.31 9.81
N TRP A 6 17.03 2.56 10.25
CA TRP A 6 15.98 3.54 10.01
C TRP A 6 16.07 4.12 8.59
N HIS A 7 14.92 4.22 7.93
CA HIS A 7 14.69 4.86 6.64
C HIS A 7 13.40 5.69 6.73
N ARG A 8 13.23 6.67 5.83
CA ARG A 8 12.04 7.53 5.81
C ARG A 8 10.90 6.86 5.06
N THR A 9 11.14 6.37 3.86
CA THR A 9 10.19 5.58 3.07
C THR A 9 10.03 4.22 3.71
N LYS A 10 8.79 3.77 3.87
CA LYS A 10 8.42 2.57 4.60
C LYS A 10 8.42 1.32 3.72
N ILE A 11 8.46 0.15 4.35
CA ILE A 11 8.40 -1.15 3.66
C ILE A 11 7.15 -1.90 4.09
N VAL A 12 6.31 -2.21 3.10
CA VAL A 12 5.17 -3.12 3.24
C VAL A 12 5.60 -4.50 2.75
N CYS A 13 5.41 -5.54 3.57
CA CYS A 13 5.68 -6.92 3.18
C CYS A 13 4.39 -7.74 3.21
N THR A 14 4.11 -8.47 2.13
CA THR A 14 2.99 -9.41 2.10
C THR A 14 3.36 -10.69 2.83
N LEU A 15 2.52 -11.10 3.77
CA LEU A 15 2.70 -12.36 4.50
C LEU A 15 2.06 -13.52 3.74
N GLY A 16 2.72 -14.67 3.77
CA GLY A 16 2.33 -15.89 3.09
C GLY A 16 3.18 -17.09 3.51
N PRO A 17 3.09 -18.23 2.79
CA PRO A 17 3.82 -19.46 3.12
C PRO A 17 5.32 -19.28 3.39
N ALA A 18 6.01 -18.42 2.63
CA ALA A 18 7.43 -18.17 2.82
C ALA A 18 7.75 -17.42 4.14
N THR A 19 6.76 -16.75 4.73
CA THR A 19 6.89 -16.02 6.01
C THR A 19 6.47 -16.82 7.24
N ASP A 20 5.78 -17.96 7.05
CA ASP A 20 5.21 -18.74 8.15
C ASP A 20 6.26 -19.56 8.92
N ALA A 21 7.44 -19.78 8.31
CA ALA A 21 8.52 -20.52 8.96
C ALA A 21 9.02 -19.80 10.24
N PRO A 22 9.34 -20.57 11.31
CA PRO A 22 9.77 -20.00 12.59
C PRO A 22 10.94 -19.01 12.45
N GLY A 23 10.79 -17.83 13.05
CA GLY A 23 11.81 -16.79 13.06
C GLY A 23 11.92 -15.94 11.79
N VAL A 24 11.32 -16.33 10.67
CA VAL A 24 11.35 -15.53 9.43
C VAL A 24 10.70 -14.17 9.64
N LEU A 25 9.48 -14.13 10.20
CA LEU A 25 8.79 -12.87 10.47
C LEU A 25 9.59 -11.91 11.35
N GLY A 26 10.27 -12.42 12.38
CA GLY A 26 11.15 -11.60 13.23
C GLY A 26 12.35 -11.04 12.46
N LYS A 27 12.91 -11.82 11.52
CA LYS A 27 13.95 -11.35 10.60
C LYS A 27 13.43 -10.30 9.61
N LEU A 28 12.19 -10.40 9.14
CA LEU A 28 11.58 -9.35 8.29
C LEU A 28 11.46 -8.02 9.04
N ILE A 29 10.97 -8.04 10.27
CA ILE A 29 10.89 -6.84 11.13
C ILE A 29 12.30 -6.27 11.36
N ALA A 30 13.27 -7.12 11.71
CA ALA A 30 14.66 -6.70 11.92
C ALA A 30 15.33 -6.14 10.66
N ALA A 31 14.96 -6.63 9.48
CA ALA A 31 15.45 -6.15 8.19
C ALA A 31 14.83 -4.78 7.78
N GLY A 32 13.71 -4.39 8.39
CA GLY A 32 13.08 -3.09 8.21
C GLY A 32 11.65 -3.10 7.70
N MET A 33 10.89 -4.19 7.89
CA MET A 33 9.45 -4.21 7.61
C MET A 33 8.67 -3.33 8.59
N ASP A 34 7.89 -2.38 8.08
CA ASP A 34 7.01 -1.50 8.88
C ASP A 34 5.54 -1.93 8.85
N VAL A 35 5.12 -2.60 7.77
CA VAL A 35 3.71 -2.98 7.54
C VAL A 35 3.64 -4.43 7.07
N ALA A 36 2.82 -5.23 7.75
CA ALA A 36 2.45 -6.57 7.34
C ALA A 36 1.15 -6.53 6.54
N ARG A 37 1.22 -6.81 5.24
CA ARG A 37 0.06 -6.98 4.36
C ARG A 37 -0.48 -8.41 4.46
N ILE A 38 -1.77 -8.53 4.75
CA ILE A 38 -2.53 -9.76 4.71
C ILE A 38 -3.39 -9.73 3.44
N ASN A 39 -2.99 -10.50 2.43
CA ASN A 39 -3.73 -10.59 1.18
C ASN A 39 -4.92 -11.54 1.34
N MET A 40 -6.14 -11.02 1.36
CA MET A 40 -7.36 -11.82 1.57
C MET A 40 -7.77 -12.64 0.35
N SER A 41 -7.14 -12.44 -0.80
CA SER A 41 -7.35 -13.29 -2.00
C SER A 41 -6.81 -14.72 -1.82
N HIS A 42 -5.98 -14.94 -0.80
CA HIS A 42 -5.31 -16.21 -0.55
C HIS A 42 -5.32 -16.55 0.94
N GLY A 43 -5.26 -17.84 1.25
CA GLY A 43 -5.24 -18.32 2.63
C GLY A 43 -6.60 -18.20 3.32
N SER A 44 -6.74 -18.98 4.37
CA SER A 44 -7.90 -18.99 5.26
C SER A 44 -7.80 -17.89 6.32
N HIS A 45 -8.94 -17.46 6.84
CA HIS A 45 -8.98 -16.57 8.01
C HIS A 45 -8.17 -17.12 9.19
N ALA A 46 -8.16 -18.45 9.40
CA ALA A 46 -7.41 -19.09 10.48
C ALA A 46 -5.89 -18.87 10.35
N GLU A 47 -5.34 -19.03 9.14
CA GLU A 47 -3.92 -18.73 8.88
C GLU A 47 -3.62 -17.25 9.09
N HIS A 48 -4.53 -16.36 8.66
CA HIS A 48 -4.37 -14.92 8.84
C HIS A 48 -4.40 -14.50 10.32
N VAL A 49 -5.23 -15.12 11.16
CA VAL A 49 -5.21 -14.90 12.62
C VAL A 49 -3.83 -15.23 13.20
N ALA A 50 -3.24 -16.36 12.80
CA ALA A 50 -1.93 -16.76 13.30
C ALA A 50 -0.85 -15.75 12.91
N ARG A 51 -0.85 -15.29 11.65
CA ARG A 51 0.08 -14.26 11.14
C ARG A 51 -0.08 -12.94 11.87
N ILE A 52 -1.31 -12.44 12.02
CA ILE A 52 -1.59 -11.18 12.73
C ILE A 52 -1.11 -11.24 14.18
N ARG A 53 -1.42 -12.33 14.91
CA ARG A 53 -0.94 -12.52 16.29
C ARG A 53 0.57 -12.52 16.39
N ALA A 54 1.26 -13.19 15.45
CA ALA A 54 2.71 -13.22 15.41
C ALA A 54 3.31 -11.82 15.18
N VAL A 55 2.73 -11.05 14.25
CA VAL A 55 3.13 -9.65 13.99
C VAL A 55 2.99 -8.81 15.26
N ARG A 56 1.83 -8.87 15.93
CA ARG A 56 1.59 -8.09 17.16
C ARG A 56 2.56 -8.48 18.29
N LEU A 57 2.78 -9.78 18.50
CA LEU A 57 3.68 -10.28 19.54
C LEU A 57 5.14 -9.85 19.30
N LEU A 58 5.61 -9.99 18.06
CA LEU A 58 6.98 -9.63 17.70
C LEU A 58 7.20 -8.11 17.72
N GLY A 59 6.25 -7.34 17.19
CA GLY A 59 6.31 -5.87 17.24
C GLY A 59 6.44 -5.34 18.68
N LEU A 60 5.66 -5.90 19.62
CA LEU A 60 5.78 -5.57 21.04
C LEU A 60 7.14 -5.96 21.62
N ARG A 61 7.61 -7.20 21.38
CA ARG A 61 8.90 -7.69 21.91
C ARG A 61 10.11 -6.92 21.37
N MET A 62 10.02 -6.42 20.15
CA MET A 62 11.10 -5.70 19.47
C MET A 62 10.99 -4.18 19.64
N GLU A 63 9.95 -3.70 20.32
CA GLU A 63 9.63 -2.27 20.46
C GLU A 63 9.61 -1.56 19.10
N GLN A 64 9.04 -2.24 18.09
CA GLN A 64 8.81 -1.71 16.75
C GLN A 64 7.31 -1.75 16.46
N PRO A 65 6.65 -0.60 16.29
CA PRO A 65 5.30 -0.56 15.75
C PRO A 65 5.29 -1.16 14.34
N VAL A 66 4.47 -2.20 14.15
CA VAL A 66 4.23 -2.81 12.84
C VAL A 66 2.73 -2.75 12.56
N ALA A 67 2.36 -2.07 11.47
CA ALA A 67 0.98 -1.99 11.03
C ALA A 67 0.53 -3.31 10.39
N VAL A 68 -0.76 -3.59 10.47
CA VAL A 68 -1.40 -4.68 9.72
C VAL A 68 -2.35 -4.07 8.70
N LEU A 69 -2.15 -4.40 7.43
CA LEU A 69 -2.98 -4.00 6.30
C LEU A 69 -3.73 -5.22 5.76
N ALA A 70 -5.04 -5.28 5.93
CA ALA A 70 -5.89 -6.30 5.33
C ALA A 70 -6.31 -5.86 3.92
N ASP A 71 -5.86 -6.57 2.89
CA ASP A 71 -6.13 -6.23 1.50
C ASP A 71 -7.31 -7.05 0.97
N LEU A 72 -8.45 -6.39 0.73
CA LEU A 72 -9.69 -7.00 0.26
C LEU A 72 -9.57 -7.40 -1.22
N PRO A 73 -10.08 -8.58 -1.63
CA PRO A 73 -9.87 -9.09 -2.99
C PRO A 73 -10.53 -8.25 -4.09
N GLY A 74 -11.69 -7.65 -3.82
CA GLY A 74 -12.50 -6.97 -4.83
C GLY A 74 -13.07 -7.91 -5.91
N PRO A 75 -13.75 -7.36 -6.93
CA PRO A 75 -14.32 -8.13 -8.03
C PRO A 75 -13.24 -8.62 -9.00
N LYS A 76 -12.55 -9.71 -8.65
CA LYS A 76 -11.51 -10.32 -9.51
C LYS A 76 -12.10 -11.41 -10.40
N PHE A 77 -12.31 -11.07 -11.67
CA PHE A 77 -12.85 -11.99 -12.67
C PHE A 77 -11.81 -13.04 -13.07
N ARG A 78 -12.28 -14.28 -13.26
CA ARG A 78 -11.39 -15.41 -13.57
C ARG A 78 -12.04 -16.38 -14.54
N LEU A 79 -11.20 -17.08 -15.29
CA LEU A 79 -11.61 -18.25 -16.06
C LEU A 79 -12.08 -19.37 -15.14
N GLY A 80 -13.10 -20.09 -15.60
CA GLY A 80 -13.60 -21.31 -15.01
C GLY A 80 -12.63 -22.49 -15.18
N PRO A 81 -13.09 -23.71 -14.86
CA PRO A 81 -12.31 -24.92 -15.10
C PRO A 81 -12.06 -25.15 -16.59
N ILE A 82 -10.80 -25.17 -17.00
CA ILE A 82 -10.37 -25.53 -18.36
C ILE A 82 -10.01 -27.02 -18.37
N ALA A 83 -10.42 -27.74 -19.42
CA ALA A 83 -10.05 -29.14 -19.61
C ALA A 83 -8.52 -29.31 -19.58
N ASN A 84 -8.03 -30.34 -18.88
CA ASN A 84 -6.60 -30.57 -18.61
C ASN A 84 -5.88 -29.42 -17.86
N GLY A 85 -6.63 -28.49 -17.25
CA GLY A 85 -6.11 -27.41 -16.40
C GLY A 85 -5.50 -26.21 -17.14
N SER A 86 -5.17 -26.35 -18.42
CA SER A 86 -4.61 -25.27 -19.24
C SER A 86 -4.91 -25.47 -20.73
N ARG A 87 -4.93 -24.38 -21.49
CA ARG A 87 -5.12 -24.38 -22.94
C ARG A 87 -4.19 -23.35 -23.58
N ARG A 88 -3.59 -23.71 -24.71
CA ARG A 88 -2.86 -22.76 -25.57
C ARG A 88 -3.84 -22.18 -26.59
N LEU A 89 -3.86 -20.87 -26.69
CA LEU A 89 -4.65 -20.11 -27.66
C LEU A 89 -3.72 -19.62 -28.77
N GLU A 90 -4.12 -19.87 -30.01
CA GLU A 90 -3.37 -19.44 -31.21
C GLU A 90 -3.91 -18.09 -31.70
N GLU A 91 -3.00 -17.23 -32.18
CA GLU A 91 -3.34 -15.93 -32.75
C GLU A 91 -4.26 -16.10 -33.98
N GLY A 92 -5.28 -15.23 -34.09
CA GLY A 92 -6.33 -15.29 -35.11
C GLY A 92 -7.41 -16.35 -34.87
N ALA A 93 -7.29 -17.18 -33.83
CA ALA A 93 -8.31 -18.17 -33.52
C ALA A 93 -9.60 -17.51 -33.02
N ALA A 94 -10.75 -18.03 -33.48
CA ALA A 94 -12.05 -17.66 -32.94
C ALA A 94 -12.32 -18.44 -31.65
N ILE A 95 -12.64 -17.73 -30.58
CA ILE A 95 -12.96 -18.30 -29.27
C ILE A 95 -14.24 -17.68 -28.71
N SER A 96 -14.88 -18.37 -27.78
CA SER A 96 -16.09 -17.89 -27.09
C SER A 96 -15.88 -17.88 -25.58
N LEU A 97 -16.20 -16.77 -24.92
CA LEU A 97 -16.30 -16.66 -23.48
C LEU A 97 -17.75 -16.98 -23.06
N ALA A 98 -17.96 -17.96 -22.19
CA ALA A 98 -19.31 -18.37 -21.77
C ALA A 98 -19.35 -18.75 -20.28
N SER A 99 -20.55 -18.83 -19.69
CA SER A 99 -20.74 -19.18 -18.27
C SER A 99 -20.40 -20.65 -17.98
N THR A 100 -20.61 -21.55 -18.93
CA THR A 100 -20.27 -22.96 -18.84
C THR A 100 -19.16 -23.33 -19.82
N ALA A 101 -18.42 -24.39 -19.51
CA ALA A 101 -17.57 -25.02 -20.50
C ALA A 101 -18.49 -25.60 -21.57
N GLY A 102 -18.48 -25.06 -22.78
CA GLY A 102 -19.15 -25.70 -23.91
C GLY A 102 -18.47 -27.03 -24.24
N ASP A 103 -19.16 -27.91 -24.97
CA ASP A 103 -18.58 -29.16 -25.49
C ASP A 103 -17.46 -28.92 -26.53
N SER A 104 -17.28 -27.67 -26.97
CA SER A 104 -16.29 -27.25 -27.95
C SER A 104 -14.97 -26.81 -27.31
N GLU A 105 -13.85 -27.22 -27.90
CA GLU A 105 -12.51 -26.70 -27.56
C GLU A 105 -12.36 -25.19 -27.82
N ALA A 106 -13.32 -24.54 -28.49
CA ALA A 106 -13.32 -23.09 -28.73
C ALA A 106 -13.94 -22.27 -27.58
N THR A 107 -14.53 -22.89 -26.56
CA THR A 107 -15.17 -22.17 -25.45
C THR A 107 -14.27 -22.09 -24.22
N LEU A 108 -14.09 -20.88 -23.68
CA LEU A 108 -13.44 -20.62 -22.40
C LEU A 108 -14.51 -20.28 -21.35
N PRO A 109 -14.65 -21.06 -20.27
CA PRO A 109 -15.62 -20.77 -19.23
C PRO A 109 -15.17 -19.56 -18.41
N VAL A 110 -16.13 -18.74 -17.97
CA VAL A 110 -15.94 -17.58 -17.10
C VAL A 110 -16.67 -17.85 -15.79
N ARG A 111 -15.98 -17.70 -14.64
CA ARG A 111 -16.56 -17.96 -13.31
C ARG A 111 -17.65 -16.96 -12.92
N ASN A 112 -17.62 -15.79 -13.55
CA ASN A 112 -18.39 -14.60 -13.23
C ASN A 112 -19.22 -14.22 -14.48
N PRO A 113 -20.37 -14.85 -14.73
CA PRO A 113 -21.18 -14.62 -15.93
C PRO A 113 -21.65 -13.17 -16.08
N GLU A 114 -21.74 -12.42 -14.99
CA GLU A 114 -22.01 -10.98 -14.98
C GLU A 114 -21.01 -10.19 -15.84
N LEU A 115 -19.77 -10.67 -15.97
CA LEU A 115 -18.76 -10.06 -16.84
C LEU A 115 -19.19 -10.06 -18.32
N LEU A 116 -19.81 -11.14 -18.78
CA LEU A 116 -20.21 -11.31 -20.19
C LEU A 116 -21.22 -10.24 -20.61
N HIS A 117 -22.00 -9.73 -19.66
CA HIS A 117 -23.00 -8.70 -19.90
C HIS A 117 -22.39 -7.31 -20.11
N ALA A 118 -21.19 -7.07 -19.56
CA ALA A 118 -20.50 -5.79 -19.63
C ALA A 118 -19.71 -5.61 -20.94
N LEU A 119 -19.30 -6.70 -21.58
CA LEU A 119 -18.46 -6.72 -22.78
C LEU A 119 -19.22 -6.22 -24.03
N ARG A 120 -18.55 -5.41 -24.84
CA ARG A 120 -19.07 -4.87 -26.10
C ARG A 120 -18.14 -5.20 -27.28
N ALA A 121 -18.72 -5.31 -28.46
CA ALA A 121 -17.94 -5.52 -29.69
C ALA A 121 -16.88 -4.42 -29.86
N GLY A 122 -15.67 -4.82 -30.22
CA GLY A 122 -14.50 -3.96 -30.37
C GLY A 122 -13.66 -3.77 -29.10
N GLU A 123 -14.16 -4.16 -27.92
CA GLU A 123 -13.41 -4.06 -26.66
C GLU A 123 -12.32 -5.14 -26.57
N THR A 124 -11.31 -4.88 -25.74
CA THR A 124 -10.20 -5.79 -25.51
C THR A 124 -10.40 -6.54 -24.19
N VAL A 125 -10.15 -7.84 -24.20
CA VAL A 125 -10.14 -8.69 -23.01
C VAL A 125 -8.75 -9.26 -22.83
N PHE A 126 -8.15 -8.98 -21.69
CA PHE A 126 -6.85 -9.53 -21.32
C PHE A 126 -7.04 -10.74 -20.42
N LEU A 127 -6.30 -11.81 -20.70
CA LEU A 127 -6.25 -13.00 -19.86
C LEU A 127 -4.84 -13.21 -19.33
N ALA A 128 -4.74 -13.87 -18.17
CA ALA A 128 -3.47 -14.22 -17.54
C ALA A 128 -2.54 -13.00 -17.36
N ASP A 129 -3.08 -11.95 -16.73
CA ASP A 129 -2.36 -10.72 -16.38
C ASP A 129 -1.76 -10.00 -17.62
N GLY A 130 -2.49 -10.02 -18.73
CA GLY A 130 -2.11 -9.34 -19.99
C GLY A 130 -1.31 -10.21 -20.96
N ALA A 131 -0.97 -11.45 -20.60
CA ALA A 131 -0.18 -12.34 -21.47
C ALA A 131 -0.92 -12.82 -22.73
N VAL A 132 -2.26 -12.81 -22.70
CA VAL A 132 -3.12 -13.13 -23.84
C VAL A 132 -4.08 -11.99 -24.04
N GLU A 133 -4.25 -11.57 -25.29
CA GLU A 133 -5.18 -10.52 -25.69
C GLU A 133 -6.25 -11.09 -26.61
N LEU A 134 -7.51 -10.78 -26.29
CA LEU A 134 -8.67 -11.11 -27.09
C LEU A 134 -9.37 -9.83 -27.54
N ARG A 135 -9.89 -9.82 -28.76
CA ARG A 135 -10.72 -8.76 -29.30
C ARG A 135 -12.16 -9.25 -29.38
N VAL A 136 -13.10 -8.56 -28.74
CA VAL A 136 -14.51 -8.93 -28.81
C VAL A 136 -15.03 -8.64 -30.23
N THR A 137 -15.53 -9.66 -30.91
CA THR A 137 -16.09 -9.56 -32.27
C THR A 137 -17.62 -9.45 -32.25
N GLY A 138 -18.26 -10.01 -31.23
CA GLY A 138 -19.71 -10.00 -31.10
C GLY A 138 -20.16 -10.57 -29.76
N ARG A 139 -21.47 -10.51 -29.53
CA ARG A 139 -22.10 -11.10 -28.35
C ARG A 139 -23.35 -11.85 -28.77
N GLU A 140 -23.51 -13.05 -28.22
CA GLU A 140 -24.73 -13.85 -28.26
C GLU A 140 -25.46 -13.80 -26.91
N THR A 141 -26.56 -14.56 -26.77
CA THR A 141 -27.41 -14.54 -25.57
C THR A 141 -26.62 -14.84 -24.28
N ASP A 142 -25.80 -15.89 -24.29
CA ASP A 142 -25.08 -16.40 -23.10
C ASP A 142 -23.56 -16.49 -23.30
N SER A 143 -23.04 -15.88 -24.37
CA SER A 143 -21.62 -15.95 -24.72
C SER A 143 -21.13 -14.71 -25.44
N VAL A 144 -19.81 -14.49 -25.39
CA VAL A 144 -19.12 -13.39 -26.05
C VAL A 144 -18.06 -13.97 -26.98
N GLN A 145 -18.15 -13.59 -28.25
CA GLN A 145 -17.34 -14.07 -29.35
C GLN A 145 -16.12 -13.16 -29.42
N CYS A 146 -14.94 -13.78 -29.44
CA CYS A 146 -13.69 -13.08 -29.50
C CYS A 146 -12.76 -13.69 -30.55
N GLU A 147 -11.85 -12.87 -31.05
CA GLU A 147 -10.69 -13.29 -31.82
C GLU A 147 -9.44 -13.15 -30.94
N VAL A 148 -8.54 -14.12 -30.99
CA VAL A 148 -7.27 -14.05 -30.26
C VAL A 148 -6.34 -13.08 -30.98
N ALA A 149 -6.13 -11.89 -30.42
CA ALA A 149 -5.22 -10.88 -30.97
C ALA A 149 -3.76 -11.18 -30.59
N ILE A 150 -3.52 -11.70 -29.38
CA ILE A 150 -2.20 -12.18 -28.93
C ILE A 150 -2.39 -13.54 -28.28
N GLY A 151 -1.77 -14.57 -28.86
CA GLY A 151 -1.85 -15.95 -28.38
C GLY A 151 -0.98 -16.22 -27.14
N GLY A 152 -1.27 -17.33 -26.45
CA GLY A 152 -0.55 -17.72 -25.25
C GLY A 152 -1.25 -18.83 -24.48
N THR A 153 -0.76 -19.15 -23.28
CA THR A 153 -1.32 -20.23 -22.45
C THR A 153 -2.18 -19.66 -21.34
N VAL A 154 -3.45 -20.06 -21.30
CA VAL A 154 -4.39 -19.76 -20.22
C VAL A 154 -4.58 -20.99 -19.32
N ARG A 155 -4.89 -20.76 -18.05
CA ARG A 155 -5.09 -21.81 -17.04
C ARG A 155 -6.43 -21.64 -16.36
N SER A 156 -6.92 -22.71 -15.74
CA SER A 156 -8.07 -22.63 -14.84
C SER A 156 -7.83 -21.56 -13.78
N GLY A 157 -8.75 -20.61 -13.65
CA GLY A 157 -8.60 -19.51 -12.69
C GLY A 157 -7.68 -18.35 -13.12
N SER A 158 -7.14 -18.36 -14.35
CA SER A 158 -6.44 -17.18 -14.91
C SER A 158 -7.32 -15.93 -14.79
N GLY A 159 -6.72 -14.80 -14.42
CA GLY A 159 -7.41 -13.52 -14.32
C GLY A 159 -7.96 -13.05 -15.66
N ILE A 160 -9.08 -12.32 -15.61
CA ILE A 160 -9.68 -11.64 -16.75
C ILE A 160 -9.74 -10.14 -16.44
N ASN A 161 -9.18 -9.32 -17.33
CA ASN A 161 -9.22 -7.86 -17.22
C ASN A 161 -9.95 -7.28 -18.43
N VAL A 162 -10.83 -6.32 -18.16
CA VAL A 162 -11.67 -5.62 -19.14
C VAL A 162 -11.53 -4.12 -18.92
N PRO A 163 -10.55 -3.46 -19.56
CA PRO A 163 -10.23 -2.07 -19.26
C PRO A 163 -11.32 -1.08 -19.71
N GLU A 164 -11.99 -1.37 -20.82
CA GLU A 164 -13.02 -0.53 -21.42
C GLU A 164 -14.37 -0.67 -20.73
N SER A 165 -14.75 -1.90 -20.37
CA SER A 165 -16.08 -2.20 -19.87
C SER A 165 -16.30 -1.65 -18.46
N ARG A 166 -17.43 -0.98 -18.25
CA ARG A 166 -17.86 -0.57 -16.90
C ARG A 166 -18.54 -1.75 -16.23
N LEU A 167 -17.96 -2.23 -15.15
CA LEU A 167 -18.50 -3.31 -14.36
C LEU A 167 -19.51 -2.73 -13.37
N GLU A 168 -20.73 -3.29 -13.36
CA GLU A 168 -21.76 -2.95 -12.38
C GLU A 168 -21.54 -3.63 -11.03
N ALA A 169 -20.51 -4.49 -10.93
CA ALA A 169 -20.12 -5.14 -9.68
C ALA A 169 -19.79 -4.09 -8.61
N LEU A 170 -20.63 -4.02 -7.58
CA LEU A 170 -20.48 -3.07 -6.50
C LEU A 170 -19.35 -3.48 -5.57
N ILE A 171 -18.47 -2.52 -5.25
CA ILE A 171 -17.50 -2.62 -4.16
C ILE A 171 -18.17 -2.07 -2.88
N PRO A 172 -18.09 -2.77 -1.73
CA PRO A 172 -17.53 -4.11 -1.55
C PRO A 172 -18.46 -5.21 -2.07
N THR A 173 -17.86 -6.28 -2.62
CA THR A 173 -18.54 -7.53 -2.96
C THR A 173 -18.99 -8.30 -1.70
N ASP A 174 -19.78 -9.36 -1.85
CA ASP A 174 -20.19 -10.19 -0.71
C ASP A 174 -19.00 -10.86 -0.01
N ASP A 175 -17.99 -11.28 -0.77
CA ASP A 175 -16.77 -11.85 -0.19
C ASP A 175 -15.92 -10.77 0.50
N ASP A 176 -15.83 -9.58 -0.09
CA ASP A 176 -15.20 -8.42 0.57
C ASP A 176 -15.87 -8.11 1.91
N ARG A 177 -17.21 -8.18 2.00
CA ARG A 177 -17.93 -7.96 3.27
C ARG A 177 -17.55 -8.99 4.33
N ARG A 178 -17.41 -10.27 3.96
CA ARG A 178 -16.93 -11.32 4.88
C ARG A 178 -15.49 -11.04 5.33
N HIS A 179 -14.61 -10.66 4.41
CA HIS A 179 -13.22 -10.33 4.74
C HIS A 179 -13.08 -9.04 5.56
N LEU A 180 -13.92 -8.05 5.31
CA LEU A 180 -13.99 -6.82 6.09
C LEU A 180 -14.43 -7.10 7.52
N ALA A 181 -15.49 -7.88 7.72
CA ALA A 181 -15.92 -8.29 9.07
C ALA A 181 -14.79 -9.02 9.84
N PHE A 182 -14.06 -9.90 9.15
CA PHE A 182 -12.86 -10.54 9.72
C PHE A 182 -11.78 -9.52 10.10
N ALA A 183 -11.45 -8.59 9.20
CA ALA A 183 -10.43 -7.57 9.43
C ALA A 183 -10.78 -6.68 10.64
N LEU A 184 -12.05 -6.27 10.77
CA LEU A 184 -12.54 -5.51 11.93
C LEU A 184 -12.39 -6.31 13.23
N ALA A 185 -12.75 -7.59 13.22
CA ALA A 185 -12.58 -8.48 14.38
C ALA A 185 -11.12 -8.70 14.78
N GLN A 186 -10.16 -8.51 13.87
CA GLN A 186 -8.73 -8.63 14.14
C GLN A 186 -8.04 -7.31 14.50
N ASP A 187 -8.78 -6.20 14.65
CA ASP A 187 -8.22 -4.88 14.97
C ASP A 187 -7.06 -4.50 14.02
N VAL A 188 -7.28 -4.67 12.71
CA VAL A 188 -6.30 -4.26 11.70
C VAL A 188 -6.19 -2.73 11.66
N ASP A 189 -5.04 -2.22 11.21
CA ASP A 189 -4.79 -0.79 11.21
C ASP A 189 -5.24 -0.14 9.89
N TRP A 190 -5.11 -0.89 8.79
CA TRP A 190 -5.48 -0.48 7.44
C TRP A 190 -6.31 -1.55 6.72
N VAL A 191 -7.21 -1.11 5.84
CA VAL A 191 -7.94 -1.96 4.89
C VAL A 191 -7.67 -1.46 3.47
N GLY A 192 -7.09 -2.31 2.63
CA GLY A 192 -6.93 -2.07 1.21
C GLY A 192 -8.21 -2.41 0.45
N VAL A 193 -8.69 -1.51 -0.39
CA VAL A 193 -9.89 -1.71 -1.22
C VAL A 193 -9.45 -1.85 -2.68
N SER A 194 -9.60 -3.06 -3.24
CA SER A 194 -9.22 -3.38 -4.63
C SER A 194 -10.23 -2.87 -5.65
N PHE A 195 -9.74 -2.64 -6.87
CA PHE A 195 -10.50 -2.27 -8.07
C PHE A 195 -11.38 -1.03 -7.94
N VAL A 196 -11.01 -0.08 -7.08
CA VAL A 196 -11.74 1.17 -6.87
C VAL A 196 -11.87 1.94 -8.19
N GLN A 197 -13.07 2.41 -8.50
CA GLN A 197 -13.37 3.18 -9.71
C GLN A 197 -13.90 4.60 -9.38
N SER A 198 -14.43 4.81 -8.17
CA SER A 198 -15.06 6.07 -7.76
C SER A 198 -14.93 6.33 -6.26
N ALA A 199 -15.12 7.58 -5.84
CA ALA A 199 -15.20 7.97 -4.43
C ALA A 199 -16.35 7.25 -3.69
N GLU A 200 -17.44 6.98 -4.39
CA GLU A 200 -18.60 6.26 -3.84
C GLU A 200 -18.24 4.82 -3.44
N ASP A 201 -17.28 4.18 -4.12
CA ASP A 201 -16.82 2.84 -3.74
C ASP A 201 -16.19 2.85 -2.34
N ILE A 202 -15.38 3.88 -2.05
CA ILE A 202 -14.79 4.07 -0.73
C ILE A 202 -15.86 4.41 0.30
N ALA A 203 -16.83 5.26 -0.04
CA ALA A 203 -17.94 5.60 0.84
C ALA A 203 -18.78 4.37 1.22
N ARG A 204 -19.08 3.48 0.25
CA ARG A 204 -19.82 2.23 0.50
C ARG A 204 -19.06 1.27 1.41
N VAL A 205 -17.74 1.13 1.23
CA VAL A 205 -16.91 0.32 2.16
C VAL A 205 -16.93 0.94 3.56
N ARG A 206 -16.77 2.26 3.66
CA ARG A 206 -16.79 2.98 4.94
C ARG A 206 -18.13 2.81 5.67
N ALA A 207 -19.25 2.84 4.95
CA ALA A 207 -20.58 2.62 5.50
C ALA A 207 -20.80 1.19 6.05
N CYS A 208 -19.95 0.22 5.68
CA CYS A 208 -19.98 -1.13 6.23
C CYS A 208 -19.16 -1.29 7.52
N ILE A 209 -18.47 -0.24 7.96
CA ILE A 209 -17.61 -0.25 9.16
C ILE A 209 -18.40 0.36 10.31
N ASP A 210 -18.94 -0.50 11.16
CA ASP A 210 -19.66 -0.10 12.39
C ASP A 210 -18.81 -0.44 13.62
N THR A 211 -17.87 0.45 13.94
CA THR A 211 -17.02 0.33 15.12
C THR A 211 -16.57 1.70 15.60
N GLU A 212 -16.45 1.86 16.91
CA GLU A 212 -15.96 3.09 17.57
C GLU A 212 -14.57 3.52 17.07
N HIS A 213 -13.77 2.54 16.65
CA HIS A 213 -12.46 2.76 16.11
C HIS A 213 -12.39 2.05 14.75
N PRO A 214 -12.60 2.77 13.63
CA PRO A 214 -12.47 2.20 12.30
C PRO A 214 -10.99 2.06 11.89
N PRO A 215 -10.62 1.05 11.07
CA PRO A 215 -9.34 1.06 10.36
C PRO A 215 -9.34 2.15 9.28
N LEU A 216 -8.15 2.53 8.82
CA LEU A 216 -7.99 3.47 7.72
C LEU A 216 -8.20 2.77 6.37
N LEU A 217 -8.83 3.45 5.42
CA LEU A 217 -9.10 2.90 4.09
C LEU A 217 -8.06 3.34 3.05
N MET A 218 -7.43 2.36 2.40
CA MET A 218 -6.48 2.57 1.31
C MET A 218 -7.11 2.20 -0.03
N ALA A 219 -7.32 3.18 -0.90
CA ALA A 219 -7.84 2.91 -2.24
C ALA A 219 -6.74 2.38 -3.15
N LYS A 220 -6.94 1.20 -3.75
CA LYS A 220 -5.99 0.64 -4.71
C LYS A 220 -6.34 1.13 -6.12
N ILE A 221 -5.41 1.87 -6.71
CA ILE A 221 -5.55 2.45 -8.04
C ILE A 221 -5.12 1.39 -9.05
N GLU A 222 -6.10 0.63 -9.52
CA GLU A 222 -5.92 -0.54 -10.38
C GLU A 222 -6.64 -0.40 -11.72
N LYS A 223 -7.65 0.48 -11.81
CA LYS A 223 -8.53 0.62 -12.98
C LYS A 223 -8.26 1.92 -13.73
N ARG A 224 -8.47 1.91 -15.05
CA ARG A 224 -8.41 3.11 -15.89
C ARG A 224 -9.38 4.20 -15.41
N GLN A 225 -10.58 3.82 -14.98
CA GLN A 225 -11.61 4.70 -14.43
C GLN A 225 -11.14 5.39 -13.14
N ALA A 226 -10.34 4.71 -12.33
CA ALA A 226 -9.74 5.29 -11.12
C ALA A 226 -8.82 6.48 -11.47
N LEU A 227 -8.09 6.40 -12.59
CA LEU A 227 -7.23 7.50 -13.06
C LEU A 227 -8.02 8.71 -13.55
N ALA A 228 -9.21 8.48 -14.10
CA ALA A 228 -10.12 9.56 -14.50
C ALA A 228 -10.72 10.26 -13.28
N ASN A 229 -11.01 9.52 -12.20
CA ASN A 229 -11.63 10.01 -10.97
C ASN A 229 -10.63 10.22 -9.81
N LEU A 230 -9.33 10.31 -10.14
CA LEU A 230 -8.23 10.17 -9.18
C LEU A 230 -8.35 11.15 -8.00
N ASP A 231 -8.56 12.44 -8.28
CA ASP A 231 -8.65 13.48 -7.24
C ASP A 231 -9.77 13.22 -6.24
N ALA A 232 -10.94 12.78 -6.72
CA ALA A 232 -12.10 12.49 -5.88
C ALA A 232 -11.89 11.22 -5.05
N ILE A 233 -11.26 10.18 -5.63
CA ILE A 233 -10.92 8.94 -4.91
C ILE A 233 -9.91 9.23 -3.80
N VAL A 234 -8.85 9.97 -4.10
CA VAL A 234 -7.82 10.36 -3.12
C VAL A 234 -8.44 11.17 -1.99
N ALA A 235 -9.36 12.09 -2.29
CA ALA A 235 -10.03 12.89 -1.27
C ALA A 235 -10.86 12.03 -0.30
N ALA A 236 -11.54 10.99 -0.80
CA ALA A 236 -12.42 10.11 -0.02
C ALA A 236 -11.68 9.01 0.77
N ALA A 237 -10.46 8.65 0.36
CA ALA A 237 -9.63 7.62 1.00
C ALA A 237 -8.70 8.21 2.07
N ASP A 238 -8.24 7.36 3.00
CA ASP A 238 -7.25 7.74 4.02
C ASP A 238 -5.81 7.61 3.49
N GLY A 239 -5.61 6.78 2.47
CA GLY A 239 -4.39 6.62 1.70
C GLY A 239 -4.67 5.96 0.35
N VAL A 240 -3.66 5.84 -0.51
CA VAL A 240 -3.80 5.18 -1.81
C VAL A 240 -2.65 4.22 -2.10
N MET A 241 -2.89 3.25 -2.98
CA MET A 241 -1.87 2.30 -3.45
C MET A 241 -1.79 2.34 -4.97
N VAL A 242 -0.61 2.57 -5.52
CA VAL A 242 -0.30 2.38 -6.94
C VAL A 242 -0.09 0.88 -7.17
N ALA A 243 -1.13 0.17 -7.60
CA ALA A 243 -1.11 -1.27 -7.77
C ALA A 243 -0.79 -1.62 -9.24
N ARG A 244 0.50 -1.64 -9.55
CA ARG A 244 1.05 -1.66 -10.93
C ARG A 244 0.75 -2.94 -11.70
N GLY A 245 0.57 -4.08 -11.04
CA GLY A 245 0.22 -5.35 -11.68
C GLY A 245 -1.08 -5.24 -12.47
N ASP A 246 -2.20 -5.00 -11.80
CA ASP A 246 -3.50 -4.85 -12.48
C ASP A 246 -3.56 -3.54 -13.30
N LEU A 247 -2.97 -2.43 -12.79
CA LEU A 247 -2.96 -1.15 -13.50
C LEU A 247 -2.18 -1.18 -14.83
N GLY A 248 -1.11 -1.97 -14.92
CA GLY A 248 -0.30 -2.15 -16.11
C GLY A 248 -1.00 -2.93 -17.22
N VAL A 249 -2.05 -3.69 -16.88
CA VAL A 249 -2.95 -4.32 -17.86
C VAL A 249 -4.02 -3.34 -18.32
N GLU A 250 -4.40 -2.39 -17.45
CA GLU A 250 -5.49 -1.43 -17.69
C GLU A 250 -5.04 -0.17 -18.43
N THR A 251 -3.73 0.06 -18.48
CA THR A 251 -3.09 1.22 -19.12
C THR A 251 -2.04 0.77 -20.13
N ASP A 252 -1.73 1.64 -21.10
CA ASP A 252 -0.57 1.42 -21.95
C ASP A 252 0.69 1.28 -21.08
N LEU A 253 1.44 0.19 -21.28
CA LEU A 253 2.66 -0.10 -20.54
C LEU A 253 3.67 1.05 -20.61
N ALA A 254 3.75 1.78 -21.73
CA ALA A 254 4.64 2.93 -21.88
C ALA A 254 4.26 4.11 -20.95
N HIS A 255 3.02 4.16 -20.48
CA HIS A 255 2.53 5.21 -19.60
C HIS A 255 2.59 4.85 -18.11
N ILE A 256 2.90 3.61 -17.72
CA ILE A 256 2.80 3.16 -16.31
C ILE A 256 3.63 4.02 -15.35
N ALA A 257 4.85 4.40 -15.76
CA ALA A 257 5.73 5.24 -14.96
C ALA A 257 5.18 6.68 -14.80
N ILE A 258 4.54 7.22 -15.85
CA ILE A 258 3.92 8.55 -15.82
C ILE A 258 2.69 8.53 -14.91
N VAL A 259 1.87 7.49 -15.02
CA VAL A 259 0.67 7.29 -14.20
C VAL A 259 1.03 7.15 -12.71
N GLN A 260 2.07 6.36 -12.37
CA GLN A 260 2.59 6.25 -11.01
C GLN A 260 2.93 7.63 -10.43
N LYS A 261 3.73 8.43 -11.16
CA LYS A 261 4.11 9.78 -10.75
C LYS A 261 2.90 10.68 -10.50
N ARG A 262 1.90 10.61 -11.38
CA ARG A 262 0.64 11.37 -11.22
C ARG A 262 -0.10 10.94 -9.95
N ILE A 263 -0.26 9.65 -9.68
CA ILE A 263 -0.96 9.16 -8.49
C ILE A 263 -0.25 9.63 -7.22
N ILE A 264 1.08 9.47 -7.17
CA ILE A 264 1.89 9.91 -6.03
C ILE A 264 1.77 11.42 -5.83
N ALA A 265 1.86 12.21 -6.90
CA ALA A 265 1.75 13.67 -6.83
C ALA A 265 0.37 14.12 -6.28
N VAL A 266 -0.73 13.54 -6.76
CA VAL A 266 -2.08 13.88 -6.28
C VAL A 266 -2.26 13.47 -4.82
N ALA A 267 -1.80 12.28 -4.43
CA ALA A 267 -1.84 11.82 -3.04
C ALA A 267 -1.08 12.78 -2.11
N ASN A 268 0.14 13.16 -2.51
CA ASN A 268 0.98 14.09 -1.76
C ASN A 268 0.32 15.47 -1.61
N ALA A 269 -0.25 16.00 -2.69
CA ALA A 269 -0.92 17.29 -2.69
C ALA A 269 -2.12 17.33 -1.74
N GLN A 270 -2.80 16.19 -1.55
CA GLN A 270 -3.94 16.03 -0.65
C GLN A 270 -3.57 15.46 0.73
N ALA A 271 -2.28 15.40 1.07
CA ALA A 271 -1.78 14.85 2.33
C ALA A 271 -2.23 13.41 2.63
N ARG A 272 -2.40 12.59 1.59
CA ARG A 272 -2.75 11.18 1.69
C ARG A 272 -1.50 10.31 1.50
N PRO A 273 -1.20 9.38 2.42
CA PRO A 273 -0.09 8.47 2.23
C PRO A 273 -0.28 7.58 1.01
N VAL A 274 0.81 7.32 0.28
CA VAL A 274 0.80 6.52 -0.93
C VAL A 274 1.78 5.36 -0.88
N VAL A 275 1.34 4.18 -1.30
CA VAL A 275 2.16 2.97 -1.40
C VAL A 275 2.39 2.64 -2.87
N THR A 276 3.65 2.46 -3.27
CA THR A 276 3.99 1.91 -4.60
C THR A 276 4.12 0.39 -4.50
N ALA A 277 3.30 -0.34 -5.26
CA ALA A 277 3.12 -1.77 -5.08
C ALA A 277 3.36 -2.58 -6.34
N THR A 278 3.68 -3.88 -6.11
CA THR A 278 3.88 -4.95 -7.09
C THR A 278 5.10 -4.78 -7.99
N GLN A 279 5.77 -5.87 -8.35
CA GLN A 279 6.91 -5.90 -9.26
C GLN A 279 8.05 -4.94 -8.87
N MET A 280 8.28 -4.75 -7.56
CA MET A 280 9.35 -3.85 -7.10
C MET A 280 10.71 -4.56 -7.16
N LEU A 281 10.77 -5.82 -6.71
CA LEU A 281 11.94 -6.70 -6.78
C LEU A 281 11.52 -8.11 -7.26
N GLU A 282 10.64 -8.19 -8.26
CA GLU A 282 9.97 -9.42 -8.73
C GLU A 282 10.94 -10.60 -8.93
N SER A 283 12.12 -10.36 -9.51
CA SER A 283 13.12 -11.40 -9.77
C SER A 283 13.58 -12.09 -8.49
N MET A 284 13.44 -11.44 -7.34
CA MET A 284 13.82 -11.97 -6.03
C MET A 284 12.87 -13.04 -5.47
N ILE A 285 11.75 -13.31 -6.16
CA ILE A 285 10.95 -14.51 -5.88
C ILE A 285 11.81 -15.76 -6.07
N GLU A 286 12.60 -15.81 -7.14
CA GLU A 286 13.40 -16.98 -7.52
C GLU A 286 14.92 -16.77 -7.33
N HIS A 287 15.39 -15.53 -7.28
CA HIS A 287 16.81 -15.19 -7.25
C HIS A 287 17.23 -14.42 -6.00
N GLU A 288 18.48 -14.59 -5.54
CA GLU A 288 19.00 -13.88 -4.36
C GLU A 288 19.27 -12.38 -4.59
N HIS A 289 19.32 -11.95 -5.85
CA HIS A 289 19.65 -10.59 -6.23
C HIS A 289 18.64 -10.05 -7.25
N PRO A 290 18.26 -8.77 -7.13
CA PRO A 290 17.42 -8.11 -8.11
C PRO A 290 18.24 -7.74 -9.35
N THR A 291 17.52 -7.42 -10.42
CA THR A 291 18.06 -6.74 -11.58
C THR A 291 18.39 -5.28 -11.27
N ARG A 292 19.21 -4.67 -12.13
CA ARG A 292 19.50 -3.22 -12.04
C ARG A 292 18.26 -2.37 -12.31
N ALA A 293 17.35 -2.87 -13.15
CA ALA A 293 16.11 -2.17 -13.49
C ALA A 293 15.18 -2.07 -12.28
N GLU A 294 15.01 -3.16 -11.52
CA GLU A 294 14.22 -3.18 -10.29
C GLU A 294 14.80 -2.26 -9.20
N VAL A 295 16.13 -2.25 -9.03
CA VAL A 295 16.78 -1.31 -8.11
C VAL A 295 16.52 0.15 -8.51
N ALA A 296 16.60 0.46 -9.81
CA ALA A 296 16.30 1.79 -10.32
C ALA A 296 14.81 2.13 -10.16
N ASP A 297 13.91 1.17 -10.33
CA ASP A 297 12.46 1.35 -10.16
C ASP A 297 12.10 1.68 -8.70
N VAL A 298 12.62 0.91 -7.73
CA VAL A 298 12.50 1.21 -6.31
C VAL A 298 13.02 2.62 -5.99
N ALA A 299 14.22 2.96 -6.46
CA ALA A 299 14.80 4.27 -6.23
C ALA A 299 13.92 5.39 -6.80
N ASN A 300 13.40 5.23 -8.02
CA ASN A 300 12.52 6.21 -8.64
C ASN A 300 11.20 6.37 -7.89
N ALA A 301 10.60 5.30 -7.34
CA ALA A 301 9.41 5.43 -6.49
C ALA A 301 9.68 6.29 -5.23
N VAL A 302 10.87 6.18 -4.65
CA VAL A 302 11.32 7.05 -3.54
C VAL A 302 11.47 8.50 -4.00
N LEU A 303 12.12 8.72 -5.14
CA LEU A 303 12.32 10.05 -5.72
C LEU A 303 10.98 10.72 -6.10
N ASP A 304 10.00 9.93 -6.52
CA ASP A 304 8.63 10.40 -6.79
C ASP A 304 7.90 10.85 -5.52
N GLY A 305 8.41 10.46 -4.35
CA GLY A 305 7.87 10.83 -3.06
C GLY A 305 6.80 9.87 -2.57
N THR A 306 6.99 8.56 -2.76
CA THR A 306 6.13 7.54 -2.16
C THR A 306 6.31 7.46 -0.63
N ASP A 307 5.25 7.11 0.11
CA ASP A 307 5.37 6.87 1.56
C ASP A 307 5.95 5.50 1.84
N ALA A 308 5.55 4.51 1.07
CA ALA A 308 6.00 3.14 1.23
C ALA A 308 6.17 2.42 -0.10
N VAL A 309 7.06 1.45 -0.11
CA VAL A 309 7.24 0.49 -1.20
C VAL A 309 6.81 -0.90 -0.72
N MET A 310 6.17 -1.68 -1.59
CA MET A 310 5.56 -2.96 -1.19
C MET A 310 6.15 -4.16 -1.91
N LEU A 311 6.56 -5.15 -1.12
CA LEU A 311 6.91 -6.50 -1.57
C LEU A 311 5.66 -7.39 -1.53
N SER A 312 5.38 -8.04 -2.66
CA SER A 312 4.22 -8.90 -2.89
C SER A 312 4.62 -10.37 -2.89
N GLY A 313 4.89 -10.96 -4.06
CA GLY A 313 5.31 -12.35 -4.17
C GLY A 313 6.67 -12.58 -3.51
N GLU A 314 7.55 -11.58 -3.55
CA GLU A 314 8.92 -11.62 -3.04
C GLU A 314 8.98 -12.08 -1.58
N THR A 315 8.04 -11.62 -0.74
CA THR A 315 7.95 -12.02 0.67
C THR A 315 6.92 -13.11 0.91
N ALA A 316 5.80 -13.13 0.18
CA ALA A 316 4.71 -14.06 0.46
C ALA A 316 5.05 -15.51 0.09
N ILE A 317 5.72 -15.71 -1.05
CA ILE A 317 6.01 -17.04 -1.62
C ILE A 317 7.46 -17.20 -2.11
N GLY A 318 8.23 -16.10 -2.13
CA GLY A 318 9.60 -16.11 -2.64
C GLY A 318 10.56 -16.94 -1.80
N ARG A 319 11.66 -17.36 -2.44
CA ARG A 319 12.73 -18.15 -1.80
C ARG A 319 13.61 -17.33 -0.86
N HIS A 320 13.65 -16.01 -1.05
CA HIS A 320 14.56 -15.09 -0.37
C HIS A 320 13.84 -13.90 0.30
N PRO A 321 12.82 -14.16 1.16
CA PRO A 321 11.94 -13.10 1.67
C PRO A 321 12.67 -12.10 2.56
N VAL A 322 13.66 -12.55 3.36
CA VAL A 322 14.41 -11.67 4.27
C VAL A 322 15.42 -10.82 3.49
N GLU A 323 16.08 -11.42 2.51
CA GLU A 323 17.04 -10.76 1.63
C GLU A 323 16.35 -9.70 0.77
N ALA A 324 15.13 -9.95 0.29
CA ALA A 324 14.33 -8.97 -0.44
C ALA A 324 14.07 -7.70 0.40
N VAL A 325 13.67 -7.87 1.66
CA VAL A 325 13.50 -6.73 2.60
C VAL A 325 14.82 -6.00 2.86
N ALA A 326 15.90 -6.75 3.07
CA ALA A 326 17.21 -6.17 3.35
C ALA A 326 17.75 -5.35 2.15
N ILE A 327 17.55 -5.85 0.92
CA ILE A 327 17.89 -5.15 -0.32
C ILE A 327 17.01 -3.91 -0.49
N MET A 328 15.69 -4.04 -0.31
CA MET A 328 14.76 -2.91 -0.34
C MET A 328 15.25 -1.80 0.60
N ALA A 329 15.47 -2.13 1.88
CA ALA A 329 15.96 -1.18 2.88
C ALA A 329 17.30 -0.54 2.51
N ARG A 330 18.21 -1.29 1.86
CA ARG A 330 19.49 -0.75 1.37
C ARG A 330 19.28 0.27 0.26
N VAL A 331 18.40 0.00 -0.70
CA VAL A 331 18.09 0.93 -1.81
C VAL A 331 17.44 2.20 -1.27
N LEU A 332 16.49 2.08 -0.33
CA LEU A 332 15.84 3.23 0.31
C LEU A 332 16.87 4.16 0.96
N ARG A 333 17.74 3.63 1.82
CA ARG A 333 18.78 4.44 2.49
C ARG A 333 19.77 5.07 1.51
N ALA A 334 20.19 4.34 0.48
CA ALA A 334 21.11 4.87 -0.53
C ALA A 334 20.49 6.04 -1.30
N THR A 335 19.20 5.92 -1.66
CA THR A 335 18.46 6.97 -2.37
C THR A 335 18.20 8.18 -1.48
N GLU A 336 17.76 7.96 -0.24
CA GLU A 336 17.49 9.00 0.74
C GLU A 336 18.72 9.80 1.19
N ALA A 337 19.91 9.21 1.13
CA ALA A 337 21.16 9.89 1.48
C ALA A 337 21.60 10.93 0.43
N GLN A 338 21.24 10.70 -0.84
CA GLN A 338 21.65 11.54 -1.97
C GLN A 338 20.57 12.54 -2.40
N HIS A 339 19.34 12.42 -1.88
CA HIS A 339 18.24 13.29 -2.27
C HIS A 339 18.01 14.42 -1.24
N PRO A 340 18.47 15.67 -1.52
CA PRO A 340 18.03 16.83 -0.76
C PRO A 340 16.53 17.05 -0.98
N ALA A 341 15.85 17.66 -0.01
CA ALA A 341 14.40 17.84 0.00
C ALA A 341 13.86 18.25 -1.38
N ALA A 342 12.99 17.43 -1.98
CA ALA A 342 12.21 17.87 -3.14
C ALA A 342 11.49 19.16 -2.74
N LYS A 343 11.65 20.22 -3.55
CA LYS A 343 10.86 21.45 -3.39
C LYS A 343 9.42 21.11 -3.75
N VAL A 344 8.66 20.65 -2.77
CA VAL A 344 7.21 20.53 -2.89
C VAL A 344 6.69 21.96 -3.10
N ASP A 345 5.96 22.20 -4.17
CA ASP A 345 5.24 23.46 -4.35
C ASP A 345 4.16 23.54 -3.26
N ARG A 346 4.39 24.46 -2.31
CA ARG A 346 3.63 24.61 -1.06
C ARG A 346 2.57 25.70 -1.15
N SER A 347 2.38 26.30 -2.34
CA SER A 347 1.60 27.53 -2.53
C SER A 347 0.09 27.43 -2.27
N GLY A 348 -0.47 26.21 -2.11
CA GLY A 348 -1.91 25.98 -1.94
C GLY A 348 -2.40 25.38 -0.61
N GLN A 349 -1.51 24.94 0.29
CA GLN A 349 -1.90 24.22 1.51
C GLN A 349 -2.08 25.17 2.71
N ILE A 350 -3.23 25.85 2.78
CA ILE A 350 -3.58 26.76 3.89
C ILE A 350 -3.81 25.98 5.21
N GLY A 351 -4.21 24.70 5.12
CA GLY A 351 -4.69 23.89 6.24
C GLY A 351 -3.63 23.41 7.25
N ASN A 352 -2.33 23.68 7.07
CA ASN A 352 -1.34 23.20 8.04
C ASN A 352 -0.10 24.12 8.21
N SER A 353 -0.37 25.43 8.31
CA SER A 353 0.67 26.46 8.39
C SER A 353 1.67 26.23 9.54
N ILE A 354 1.22 25.67 10.67
CA ILE A 354 2.10 25.41 11.82
C ILE A 354 3.03 24.22 11.60
N ALA A 355 2.55 23.13 11.00
CA ALA A 355 3.37 22.00 10.63
C ALA A 355 4.45 22.39 9.62
N LEU A 356 4.07 23.22 8.64
CA LEU A 356 4.99 23.77 7.67
C LEU A 356 6.06 24.64 8.35
N ALA A 357 5.64 25.55 9.24
CA ALA A 357 6.55 26.39 10.01
C ALA A 357 7.51 25.55 10.88
N ALA A 358 7.02 24.48 11.51
CA ALA A 358 7.85 23.58 12.32
C ALA A 358 8.89 22.85 11.46
N ALA A 359 8.50 22.34 10.28
CA ALA A 359 9.40 21.68 9.35
C ALA A 359 10.48 22.65 8.82
N GLU A 360 10.09 23.87 8.43
CA GLU A 360 11.03 24.90 7.97
C GLU A 360 11.98 25.38 9.08
N LEU A 361 11.47 25.55 10.30
CA LEU A 361 12.27 25.89 11.46
C LEU A 361 13.30 24.78 11.75
N ALA A 362 12.88 23.52 11.69
CA ALA A 362 13.77 22.38 11.92
C ALA A 362 14.92 22.34 10.91
N GLU A 363 14.63 22.60 9.63
CA GLU A 363 15.65 22.69 8.59
C GLU A 363 16.63 23.86 8.84
N ARG A 364 16.12 25.07 9.09
CA ARG A 364 16.94 26.27 9.34
C ARG A 364 17.79 26.16 10.60
N MET A 365 17.27 25.52 11.63
CA MET A 365 17.97 25.32 12.90
C MET A 365 18.91 24.11 12.88
N GLN A 366 18.98 23.38 11.75
CA GLN A 366 19.73 22.13 11.61
C GLN A 366 19.35 21.12 12.70
N ALA A 367 18.06 21.06 13.03
CA ALA A 367 17.53 20.13 14.01
C ALA A 367 17.61 18.69 13.49
N ARG A 368 17.73 17.73 14.41
CA ARG A 368 17.80 16.30 14.10
C ARG A 368 16.45 15.64 13.92
N ALA A 369 15.39 16.23 14.47
CA ALA A 369 14.05 15.70 14.40
C ALA A 369 13.02 16.80 14.66
N VAL A 370 11.79 16.55 14.20
CA VAL A 370 10.59 17.19 14.71
C VAL A 370 9.91 16.17 15.61
N VAL A 371 9.52 16.59 16.81
CA VAL A 371 8.81 15.78 17.78
C VAL A 371 7.43 16.39 17.94
N ALA A 372 6.38 15.59 17.74
CA ALA A 372 5.01 16.07 17.88
C ALA A 372 4.13 15.04 18.58
N THR A 373 3.06 15.52 19.19
CA THR A 373 1.98 14.68 19.70
C THR A 373 0.86 14.57 18.69
N ALA A 374 0.34 13.36 18.48
CA ALA A 374 -0.84 13.16 17.65
C ALA A 374 -1.77 12.12 18.26
N HIS A 375 -3.01 12.53 18.51
CA HIS A 375 -4.08 11.64 18.98
C HIS A 375 -4.79 10.95 17.80
N GLU A 376 -4.78 11.62 16.64
CA GLU A 376 -5.48 11.19 15.44
C GLU A 376 -4.53 11.12 14.25
N PHE A 377 -4.81 10.19 13.33
CA PHE A 377 -3.98 9.93 12.17
C PHE A 377 -3.81 11.16 11.27
N GLY A 378 -4.89 11.94 11.07
CA GLY A 378 -4.91 13.07 10.15
C GLY A 378 -3.89 14.16 10.49
N VAL A 379 -3.67 14.44 11.78
CA VAL A 379 -2.70 15.45 12.24
C VAL A 379 -1.28 15.04 11.87
N ALA A 380 -0.91 13.79 12.16
CA ALA A 380 0.41 13.26 11.84
C ALA A 380 0.63 13.08 10.33
N ALA A 381 -0.40 12.68 9.58
CA ALA A 381 -0.34 12.60 8.13
C ALA A 381 -0.12 13.99 7.49
N ALA A 382 -0.79 15.02 8.01
CA ALA A 382 -0.62 16.38 7.54
C ALA A 382 0.76 16.98 7.91
N LEU A 383 1.38 16.55 9.00
CA LEU A 383 2.78 16.86 9.30
C LEU A 383 3.73 16.19 8.30
N ALA A 384 3.50 14.90 8.02
CA ALA A 384 4.31 14.12 7.09
C ALA A 384 4.19 14.58 5.63
N SER A 385 3.05 15.19 5.25
CA SER A 385 2.83 15.74 3.90
C SER A 385 3.76 16.92 3.58
N THR A 386 4.36 17.57 4.58
CA THR A 386 5.44 18.56 4.39
C THR A 386 6.72 17.94 3.82
N ARG A 387 6.77 16.60 3.73
CA ARG A 387 7.88 15.77 3.21
C ARG A 387 9.24 16.11 3.85
N PRO A 388 9.34 16.10 5.19
CA PRO A 388 10.58 16.41 5.89
C PRO A 388 11.67 15.38 5.54
N GLN A 389 12.92 15.84 5.51
CA GLN A 389 14.10 14.99 5.31
C GLN A 389 14.72 14.50 6.61
N LEU A 390 14.10 14.85 7.73
CA LEU A 390 14.46 14.47 9.08
C LEU A 390 13.37 13.58 9.69
N PRO A 391 13.69 12.76 10.71
CA PRO A 391 12.70 12.00 11.46
C PRO A 391 11.57 12.87 12.03
N LEU A 392 10.33 12.43 11.82
CA LEU A 392 9.15 12.91 12.54
C LEU A 392 8.86 11.94 13.67
N VAL A 393 9.27 12.26 14.89
CA VAL A 393 8.95 11.43 16.06
C VAL A 393 7.56 11.81 16.53
N ILE A 394 6.59 10.92 16.30
CA ILE A 394 5.18 11.17 16.64
C ILE A 394 4.82 10.35 17.87
N VAL A 395 4.52 11.03 18.97
CA VAL A 395 4.08 10.40 20.21
C VAL A 395 2.55 10.37 20.25
N SER A 396 1.98 9.17 20.41
CA SER A 396 0.54 8.94 20.44
C SER A 396 0.14 8.20 21.72
N ASP A 397 -0.96 8.60 22.34
CA ASP A 397 -1.54 7.92 23.51
C ASP A 397 -2.27 6.61 23.17
N THR A 398 -2.68 6.44 21.91
CA THR A 398 -3.31 5.19 21.45
C THR A 398 -2.33 4.30 20.70
N GLN A 399 -2.39 2.99 20.99
CA GLN A 399 -1.60 1.99 20.28
C GLN A 399 -2.03 1.88 18.80
N ARG A 400 -3.31 2.11 18.52
CA ARG A 400 -3.86 2.05 17.17
C ARG A 400 -3.29 3.15 16.27
N CYS A 401 -3.31 4.41 16.71
CA CYS A 401 -2.71 5.50 15.94
C CYS A 401 -1.20 5.25 15.76
N THR A 402 -0.50 4.83 16.83
CA THR A 402 0.92 4.45 16.77
C THR A 402 1.21 3.41 15.68
N ARG A 403 0.41 2.34 15.59
CA ARG A 403 0.58 1.30 14.56
C ARG A 403 0.21 1.82 13.17
N ALA A 404 -0.93 2.51 13.02
CA ALA A 404 -1.36 3.05 11.73
C ALA A 404 -0.31 3.98 11.09
N LEU A 405 0.38 4.76 11.92
CA LEU A 405 1.45 5.68 11.50
C LEU A 405 2.74 5.00 11.04
N ALA A 406 2.93 3.69 11.28
CA ALA A 406 4.10 2.96 10.80
C ALA A 406 4.20 2.97 9.26
N LEU A 407 3.08 3.18 8.54
CA LEU A 407 3.03 3.29 7.09
C LEU A 407 3.47 4.66 6.55
N VAL A 408 3.49 5.70 7.39
CA VAL A 408 3.63 7.09 6.94
C VAL A 408 5.11 7.48 6.83
N ARG A 409 5.49 8.12 5.73
CA ARG A 409 6.89 8.49 5.46
C ARG A 409 7.50 9.33 6.57
N ALA A 410 8.75 9.05 6.90
CA ALA A 410 9.57 9.75 7.90
C ALA A 410 9.03 9.69 9.34
N VAL A 411 7.83 9.15 9.56
CA VAL A 411 7.23 9.02 10.88
C VAL A 411 7.90 7.88 11.64
N ALA A 412 8.34 8.19 12.85
CA ALA A 412 8.77 7.27 13.87
C ALA A 412 7.72 7.30 14.97
N PRO A 413 6.71 6.41 14.93
CA PRO A 413 5.63 6.44 15.90
C PRO A 413 6.11 5.85 17.23
N LEU A 414 5.79 6.54 18.33
CA LEU A 414 6.05 6.12 19.69
C LEU A 414 4.73 6.12 20.48
N GLN A 415 4.54 5.08 21.28
CA GLN A 415 3.40 5.04 22.19
C GLN A 415 3.74 5.84 23.46
N SER A 416 2.91 6.82 23.80
CA SER A 416 3.01 7.56 25.05
C SER A 416 2.83 6.64 26.25
N GLY A 417 3.55 6.93 27.34
CA GLY A 417 3.19 6.40 28.66
C GLY A 417 1.95 7.11 29.23
N CYS A 418 1.57 6.79 30.48
CA CYS A 418 0.37 7.30 31.16
C CYS A 418 0.33 8.83 31.44
N ASP A 419 1.24 9.63 30.89
CA ASP A 419 1.35 11.07 31.16
C ASP A 419 1.90 11.81 29.93
N PRO A 420 1.09 12.61 29.22
CA PRO A 420 1.41 13.19 27.91
C PRO A 420 2.18 14.54 27.97
N ARG A 421 2.90 14.82 29.07
CA ARG A 421 3.65 16.09 29.22
C ARG A 421 4.75 16.26 28.16
N PRO A 422 4.96 17.49 27.61
CA PRO A 422 5.98 17.76 26.58
C PRO A 422 7.39 17.27 26.93
N ASP A 423 7.83 17.44 28.18
CA ASP A 423 9.17 17.01 28.64
C ASP A 423 9.37 15.49 28.55
N ARG A 424 8.30 14.72 28.80
CA ARG A 424 8.36 13.25 28.72
C ARG A 424 8.39 12.78 27.27
N ASN A 425 7.62 13.43 26.40
CA ASN A 425 7.64 13.16 24.95
C ASN A 425 9.02 13.48 24.37
N LEU A 426 9.64 14.58 24.81
CA LEU A 426 11.01 14.93 24.46
C LEU A 426 12.01 13.86 24.93
N THR A 427 11.88 13.39 26.17
CA THR A 427 12.73 12.32 26.73
C THR A 427 12.62 11.03 25.91
N GLN A 428 11.40 10.60 25.59
CA GLN A 428 11.17 9.39 24.80
C GLN A 428 11.73 9.53 23.37
N ALA A 429 11.53 10.69 22.75
CA ALA A 429 12.08 10.99 21.44
C ALA A 429 13.62 10.99 21.44
N ARG A 430 14.24 11.60 22.47
CA ARG A 430 15.69 11.59 22.68
C ARG A 430 16.23 10.18 22.73
N ASP A 431 15.66 9.34 23.61
CA ASP A 431 16.13 7.97 23.82
C ASP A 431 16.01 7.15 22.52
N TRP A 432 14.92 7.32 21.79
CA TRP A 432 14.72 6.68 20.48
C TRP A 432 15.76 7.14 19.43
N LEU A 433 16.01 8.45 19.35
CA LEU A 433 16.99 9.03 18.42
C LEU A 433 18.42 8.57 18.74
N TYR A 434 18.80 8.56 20.02
CA TYR A 434 20.12 8.13 20.47
C TYR A 434 20.34 6.65 20.22
N ALA A 435 19.36 5.80 20.52
CA ALA A 435 19.46 4.35 20.28
C ALA A 435 19.71 4.03 18.79
N ARG A 436 19.18 4.86 17.87
CA ARG A 436 19.36 4.73 16.42
C ARG A 436 20.51 5.56 15.85
N ARG A 437 21.27 6.26 16.70
CA ARG A 437 22.39 7.14 16.31
C ARG A 437 21.96 8.25 15.33
N LEU A 438 20.72 8.72 15.47
CA LEU A 438 20.14 9.80 14.67
C LEU A 438 20.35 11.19 15.31
N ALA A 439 20.67 11.23 16.61
CA ALA A 439 21.05 12.44 17.33
C ALA A 439 22.09 12.12 18.42
N ARG A 440 22.70 13.17 18.99
CA ARG A 440 23.62 13.13 20.14
C ARG A 440 23.36 14.31 21.08
N PRO A 441 23.88 14.28 22.33
CA PRO A 441 23.81 15.42 23.23
C PRO A 441 24.29 16.73 22.58
N GLY A 442 23.53 17.80 22.80
CA GLY A 442 23.73 19.12 22.19
C GLY A 442 23.06 19.32 20.83
N ASP A 443 22.54 18.27 20.20
CA ASP A 443 21.74 18.42 18.97
C ASP A 443 20.37 19.06 19.29
N LYS A 444 19.84 19.81 18.31
CA LYS A 444 18.54 20.48 18.45
C LYS A 444 17.41 19.60 17.93
N VAL A 445 16.23 19.73 18.52
CA VAL A 445 14.97 19.22 17.98
C VAL A 445 13.92 20.31 17.99
N VAL A 446 12.91 20.19 17.11
CA VAL A 446 11.75 21.07 17.12
C VAL A 446 10.57 20.32 17.69
N LEU A 447 9.97 20.86 18.74
CA LEU A 447 8.76 20.36 19.36
C LEU A 447 7.55 21.07 18.77
N LEU A 448 6.49 20.30 18.48
CA LEU A 448 5.18 20.80 18.09
C LEU A 448 4.13 20.19 19.02
N PHE A 449 3.44 21.03 19.79
CA PHE A 449 2.48 20.59 20.81
C PHE A 449 1.37 21.63 21.02
N ALA A 450 0.33 21.24 21.75
CA ALA A 450 -0.76 22.13 22.16
C ALA A 450 -0.38 22.89 23.45
N SER A 451 -0.60 24.20 23.46
CA SER A 451 -0.30 25.08 24.61
C SER A 451 -1.14 24.76 25.85
N SER A 452 -2.29 24.10 25.67
CA SER A 452 -3.21 23.67 26.72
C SER A 452 -3.53 22.18 26.61
N SER A 453 -3.71 21.50 27.75
CA SER A 453 -4.12 20.09 27.81
C SER A 453 -5.51 19.82 27.24
N ASP A 454 -6.35 20.85 27.16
CA ASP A 454 -7.72 20.74 26.64
C ASP A 454 -7.79 20.91 25.12
N GLN A 455 -6.68 21.30 24.47
CA GLN A 455 -6.55 21.43 23.03
C GLN A 455 -5.89 20.19 22.43
N ARG A 456 -6.50 19.66 21.36
CA ARG A 456 -5.94 18.54 20.60
C ARG A 456 -5.01 18.98 19.48
N ASP A 457 -5.26 20.16 18.91
CA ASP A 457 -4.47 20.71 17.82
C ASP A 457 -3.23 21.41 18.35
N ALA A 458 -2.10 21.16 17.69
CA ALA A 458 -0.86 21.84 18.04
C ALA A 458 -0.89 23.30 17.58
N ASP A 459 -0.56 24.21 18.49
CA ASP A 459 -0.52 25.66 18.28
C ASP A 459 0.83 26.27 18.68
N THR A 460 1.75 25.47 19.22
CA THR A 460 3.02 25.92 19.79
C THR A 460 4.21 25.19 19.17
N ILE A 461 5.22 25.97 18.78
CA ILE A 461 6.52 25.45 18.29
C ILE A 461 7.62 25.86 19.27
N GLN A 462 8.45 24.92 19.69
CA GLN A 462 9.60 25.18 20.57
C GLN A 462 10.85 24.49 20.03
N VAL A 463 11.99 25.18 20.05
CA VAL A 463 13.29 24.55 19.82
C VAL A 463 13.84 24.06 21.16
N ALA A 464 14.16 22.78 21.25
CA ALA A 464 14.80 22.18 22.41
C ALA A 464 16.20 21.66 22.04
N VAL A 465 17.07 21.59 23.04
CA VAL A 465 18.39 20.96 22.92
C VAL A 465 18.34 19.64 23.67
N LEU A 466 18.77 18.56 23.02
CA LEU A 466 18.85 17.25 23.65
C LEU A 466 20.04 17.23 24.62
N ASP A 467 19.79 16.79 25.84
CA ASP A 467 20.78 16.63 26.91
C ASP A 467 21.51 15.28 26.87
#